data_AF-W6TK18-F1
#
_entry.id   AF-W6TK18-F1
#
_cell.length_a   1.000
_cell.length_b   1.000
_cell.length_c   1.000
_cell.angle_alpha   90.00
_cell.angle_beta   90.00
_cell.angle_gamma   90.00
#
_symmetry.space_group_name_H-M   'P 1'
#
loop_
_entity.id
_entity.type
_entity.pdbx_description
1 polymer ?
#
loop_
_entity_poly.entity_id
_entity_poly.type
_entity_poly.pdbx_seq_one_letter_code
_entity_poly.pdbx_strand_id
1 'polypeptide(L)'
;MKDLHTDYPECLYNSAKDLKLGTVYLRYLDLPIPALITIFELERPAVLAYNQFRKIMDSLENQPDDEFSCKGLFVLAIAQFETMLNDLMIKILQFYPQKLSLLKGVSTDEKTTGLAVGQEQLLNGEVINQIIEASVNRVAYGSLDNFLKLFAKVFAIDLKDLELEQILDELIEIKETRNLLLHNNLVVNELYIKKTAGIKRSTEPGRKLSVDKDYVLRSLNLIADLIYSIIVQVRQKYGHFTVLPLLKKLFAYNFTSPIIKFEEFCVLNEGNDIYDGPFNMPAGRASSENFFLEFWQAQRDGGALNGAAMVHLGGSVRKLAFLTEVFGEFRFPYW
;
A
#
# COMPACT_ATOMS: atom_id res chain seq x y z
N MET A 1 -19.32 -8.04 12.93
CA MET A 1 -17.95 -7.46 12.98
C MET A 1 -18.04 -5.93 12.99
N LYS A 2 -17.03 -5.21 13.48
CA LYS A 2 -16.96 -3.73 13.39
C LYS A 2 -16.17 -3.34 12.13
N ASP A 3 -16.51 -2.21 11.49
CA ASP A 3 -15.73 -1.71 10.36
C ASP A 3 -14.33 -1.35 10.85
N LEU A 4 -13.32 -1.65 10.05
CA LEU A 4 -11.97 -1.20 10.35
C LEU A 4 -11.81 0.21 9.78
N HIS A 5 -11.54 1.16 10.66
CA HIS A 5 -11.20 2.52 10.26
C HIS A 5 -9.68 2.64 10.14
N THR A 6 -9.22 3.20 9.02
CA THR A 6 -7.95 3.91 8.98
C THR A 6 -8.24 5.34 9.39
N ASP A 7 -8.16 5.64 10.67
CA ASP A 7 -8.27 7.03 11.13
C ASP A 7 -6.99 7.76 10.73
N TYR A 8 -7.07 8.58 9.69
CA TYR A 8 -5.96 9.45 9.32
C TYR A 8 -5.87 10.58 10.35
N PRO A 9 -4.67 10.86 10.90
CA PRO A 9 -4.43 12.10 11.63
C PRO A 9 -4.90 13.31 10.82
N GLU A 10 -5.66 14.21 11.44
CA GLU A 10 -6.24 15.37 10.74
C GLU A 10 -5.19 16.24 10.02
N CYS A 11 -3.96 16.24 10.52
CA CYS A 11 -2.82 16.95 9.94
C CYS A 11 -2.34 16.41 8.58
N LEU A 12 -2.89 15.28 8.10
CA LEU A 12 -2.58 14.68 6.80
C LEU A 12 -3.61 14.99 5.71
N TYR A 13 -4.71 15.65 6.06
CA TYR A 13 -5.69 16.02 5.05
C TYR A 13 -5.18 17.21 4.24
N ASN A 14 -4.75 16.95 3.00
CA ASN A 14 -4.91 17.96 1.97
C ASN A 14 -6.42 18.19 1.73
N SER A 15 -6.79 19.25 1.00
CA SER A 15 -8.17 19.68 0.78
C SER A 15 -9.13 18.61 0.20
N ALA A 16 -8.64 17.42 -0.15
CA ALA A 16 -9.41 16.30 -0.71
C ALA A 16 -9.58 15.07 0.21
N LYS A 17 -9.21 15.14 1.51
CA LYS A 17 -9.27 14.01 2.47
C LYS A 17 -8.41 12.77 2.12
N ASP A 18 -7.50 12.87 1.17
CA ASP A 18 -6.59 11.79 0.77
C ASP A 18 -5.14 12.27 0.92
N LEU A 19 -4.39 11.66 1.85
CA LEU A 19 -2.95 11.86 1.91
C LEU A 19 -2.30 11.21 0.68
N LYS A 20 -1.90 12.04 -0.27
CA LYS A 20 -0.95 11.66 -1.31
C LYS A 20 0.39 12.32 -0.96
N LEU A 21 1.15 11.70 -0.05
CA LEU A 21 2.59 12.00 0.01
C LEU A 21 3.11 11.74 -1.40
N GLY A 22 3.68 12.75 -2.06
CA GLY A 22 3.85 12.72 -3.50
C GLY A 22 4.62 11.50 -4.00
N THR A 23 4.45 11.19 -5.29
CA THR A 23 5.29 10.25 -6.02
C THR A 23 6.69 10.82 -6.08
N VAL A 24 7.47 10.64 -5.01
CA VAL A 24 8.79 11.27 -4.92
C VAL A 24 9.75 10.54 -5.85
N TYR A 25 9.88 11.07 -7.06
CA TYR A 25 10.87 10.70 -8.08
C TYR A 25 12.29 10.88 -7.56
N LEU A 26 12.51 11.83 -6.64
CA LEU A 26 13.81 12.03 -5.99
C LEU A 26 14.27 10.81 -5.15
N ARG A 27 13.39 9.85 -4.82
CA ARG A 27 13.75 8.60 -4.09
C ARG A 27 14.77 7.73 -4.84
N TYR A 28 14.90 7.92 -6.15
CA TYR A 28 15.71 7.07 -7.02
C TYR A 28 17.10 7.66 -7.34
N LEU A 29 17.36 8.88 -6.88
CA LEU A 29 18.69 9.46 -6.86
C LEU A 29 19.29 9.07 -5.52
N ASP A 30 20.36 8.26 -5.50
CA ASP A 30 21.07 7.69 -4.33
C ASP A 30 21.48 8.76 -3.28
N LEU A 31 20.48 9.34 -2.64
CA LEU A 31 20.53 10.49 -1.76
C LEU A 31 19.97 10.04 -0.41
N PRO A 32 20.50 10.58 0.71
CA PRO A 32 20.04 10.26 2.06
C PRO A 32 18.69 10.96 2.36
N ILE A 33 17.66 10.59 1.61
CA ILE A 33 16.31 11.13 1.72
C ILE A 33 15.50 10.25 2.68
N PRO A 34 14.74 10.83 3.63
CA PRO A 34 13.86 10.06 4.49
C PRO A 34 12.83 9.23 3.71
N ALA A 35 12.67 7.96 4.06
CA ALA A 35 11.60 7.13 3.50
C ALA A 35 10.24 7.69 3.93
N LEU A 36 9.47 8.16 2.94
CA LEU A 36 8.14 8.78 3.12
C LEU A 36 7.04 7.74 3.25
N ILE A 37 7.15 6.88 4.25
CA ILE A 37 6.22 5.78 4.46
C ILE A 37 5.40 6.02 5.71
N THR A 38 4.10 5.77 5.61
CA THR A 38 3.21 5.70 6.77
C THR A 38 2.54 4.33 6.82
N ILE A 39 2.25 3.87 8.05
CA ILE A 39 1.47 2.66 8.27
C ILE A 39 0.11 2.74 7.58
N PHE A 40 -0.51 3.92 7.57
CA PHE A 40 -1.80 4.17 6.92
C PHE A 40 -1.76 3.86 5.42
N GLU A 41 -0.71 4.30 4.71
CA GLU A 41 -0.55 4.00 3.30
C GLU A 41 -0.27 2.52 3.03
N LEU A 42 0.44 1.85 3.93
CA LEU A 42 0.76 0.43 3.80
C LEU A 42 -0.45 -0.48 4.05
N GLU A 43 -1.26 -0.18 5.06
CA GLU A 43 -2.40 -1.04 5.43
C GLU A 43 -3.67 -0.73 4.64
N ARG A 44 -3.77 0.46 4.02
CA ARG A 44 -4.96 0.93 3.31
C ARG A 44 -5.55 -0.10 2.34
N PRO A 45 -4.77 -0.75 1.43
CA PRO A 45 -5.35 -1.73 0.52
C PRO A 45 -6.04 -2.88 1.26
N ALA A 46 -5.43 -3.38 2.34
CA ALA A 46 -5.96 -4.47 3.15
C ALA A 46 -7.23 -4.06 3.92
N VAL A 47 -7.23 -2.88 4.54
CA VAL A 47 -8.40 -2.35 5.25
C VAL A 47 -9.57 -2.11 4.30
N LEU A 48 -9.31 -1.55 3.11
CA LEU A 48 -10.35 -1.37 2.08
C LEU A 48 -10.92 -2.70 1.62
N ALA A 49 -10.08 -3.69 1.34
CA ALA A 49 -10.52 -5.02 0.94
C ALA A 49 -11.35 -5.69 2.06
N TYR A 50 -10.90 -5.63 3.31
CA TYR A 50 -11.63 -6.18 4.45
C TYR A 50 -13.04 -5.58 4.56
N ASN A 51 -13.16 -4.25 4.52
CA ASN A 51 -14.46 -3.58 4.59
C ASN A 51 -15.36 -3.91 3.39
N GLN A 52 -14.79 -4.12 2.19
CA GLN A 52 -15.56 -4.57 1.03
C GLN A 52 -16.06 -6.01 1.19
N PHE A 53 -15.22 -6.92 1.71
CA PHE A 53 -15.63 -8.29 2.02
C PHE A 53 -16.82 -8.32 2.98
N ARG A 54 -16.79 -7.47 4.01
CA ARG A 54 -17.91 -7.33 4.95
C ARG A 54 -19.19 -6.88 4.26
N LYS A 55 -19.13 -5.87 3.40
CA LYS A 55 -20.30 -5.43 2.61
C LYS A 55 -20.84 -6.53 1.72
N ILE A 56 -19.97 -7.33 1.11
CA ILE A 56 -20.36 -8.47 0.28
C ILE A 56 -21.07 -9.54 1.13
N MET A 57 -20.50 -9.89 2.29
CA MET A 57 -21.10 -10.85 3.21
C MET A 57 -22.46 -10.37 3.74
N ASP A 58 -22.54 -9.13 4.20
CA ASP A 58 -23.80 -8.52 4.64
C ASP A 58 -24.85 -8.53 3.51
N SER A 59 -24.43 -8.31 2.25
CA SER A 59 -25.32 -8.38 1.10
C SER A 59 -25.82 -9.80 0.83
N LEU A 60 -24.95 -10.81 0.94
CA LEU A 60 -25.30 -12.21 0.75
C LEU A 60 -26.29 -12.70 1.81
N GLU A 61 -26.10 -12.30 3.07
CA GLU A 61 -26.97 -12.70 4.18
C GLU A 61 -28.39 -12.14 4.02
N ASN A 62 -28.51 -10.90 3.51
CA ASN A 62 -29.78 -10.17 3.41
C ASN A 62 -30.54 -10.36 2.08
N GLN A 63 -29.90 -10.94 1.05
CA GLN A 63 -30.55 -11.23 -0.23
C GLN A 63 -31.08 -12.67 -0.31
N PRO A 64 -32.17 -12.90 -1.09
CA PRO A 64 -32.63 -14.25 -1.37
C PRO A 64 -31.54 -15.05 -2.09
N ASP A 65 -31.55 -16.36 -1.86
CA ASP A 65 -30.55 -17.31 -2.37
C ASP A 65 -30.66 -17.47 -3.89
N ASP A 66 -30.14 -16.49 -4.62
CA ASP A 66 -30.03 -16.49 -6.07
C ASP A 66 -28.62 -16.93 -6.50
N GLU A 67 -28.57 -17.97 -7.33
CA GLU A 67 -27.33 -18.58 -7.81
C GLU A 67 -26.48 -17.59 -8.63
N PHE A 68 -27.13 -16.70 -9.40
CA PHE A 68 -26.42 -15.71 -10.21
C PHE A 68 -25.72 -14.67 -9.34
N SER A 69 -26.42 -14.14 -8.33
CA SER A 69 -25.89 -13.20 -7.35
C SER A 69 -24.76 -13.81 -6.54
N CYS A 70 -24.90 -15.06 -6.08
CA CYS A 70 -23.83 -15.78 -5.36
C CYS A 70 -22.56 -15.88 -6.19
N LYS A 71 -22.67 -16.30 -7.46
CA LYS A 71 -21.53 -16.41 -8.38
C LYS A 71 -20.88 -15.06 -8.66
N GLY A 72 -21.67 -14.01 -8.88
CA GLY A 72 -21.17 -12.67 -9.14
C GLY A 72 -20.37 -12.11 -7.95
N LEU A 73 -20.92 -12.23 -6.74
CA LEU A 73 -20.28 -11.77 -5.51
C LEU A 73 -19.03 -12.59 -5.17
N PHE A 74 -19.06 -13.90 -5.41
CA PHE A 74 -17.89 -14.77 -5.26
C PHE A 74 -16.72 -14.35 -6.15
N VAL A 75 -16.98 -14.08 -7.43
CA VAL A 75 -15.95 -13.59 -8.37
C VAL A 75 -15.41 -12.24 -7.93
N LEU A 76 -16.30 -11.30 -7.56
CA LEU A 76 -15.93 -9.96 -7.13
C LEU A 76 -15.01 -10.00 -5.90
N ALA A 77 -15.34 -10.81 -4.90
CA ALA A 77 -14.55 -10.90 -3.68
C ALA A 77 -13.14 -11.47 -3.94
N ILE A 78 -13.03 -12.54 -4.73
CA ILE A 78 -11.71 -13.11 -5.04
C ILE A 78 -10.86 -12.13 -5.85
N ALA A 79 -11.46 -11.41 -6.80
CA ALA A 79 -10.76 -10.36 -7.53
C ALA A 79 -10.29 -9.23 -6.58
N GLN A 80 -11.10 -8.85 -5.60
CA GLN A 80 -10.74 -7.85 -4.59
C GLN A 80 -9.57 -8.30 -3.73
N PHE A 81 -9.54 -9.59 -3.34
CA PHE A 81 -8.42 -10.17 -2.58
C PHE A 81 -7.12 -10.20 -3.40
N GLU A 82 -7.17 -10.62 -4.67
CA GLU A 82 -5.98 -10.62 -5.54
C GLU A 82 -5.48 -9.20 -5.81
N THR A 83 -6.39 -8.25 -6.04
CA THR A 83 -6.05 -6.83 -6.22
C THR A 83 -5.38 -6.27 -4.97
N MET A 84 -5.94 -6.54 -3.78
CA MET A 84 -5.35 -6.13 -2.51
C MET A 84 -3.92 -6.64 -2.35
N LEU A 85 -3.67 -7.92 -2.61
CA LEU A 85 -2.35 -8.52 -2.51
C LEU A 85 -1.34 -7.85 -3.46
N ASN A 86 -1.76 -7.54 -4.69
CA ASN A 86 -0.94 -6.81 -5.66
C ASN A 86 -0.65 -5.38 -5.20
N ASP A 87 -1.67 -4.64 -4.75
CA ASP A 87 -1.53 -3.27 -4.29
C ASP A 87 -0.57 -3.17 -3.10
N LEU A 88 -0.68 -4.08 -2.14
CA LEU A 88 0.24 -4.16 -1.00
C LEU A 88 1.69 -4.37 -1.48
N MET A 89 1.90 -5.32 -2.40
CA MET A 89 3.22 -5.61 -2.97
C MET A 89 3.81 -4.42 -3.73
N ILE A 90 3.01 -3.77 -4.57
CA ILE A 90 3.42 -2.56 -5.29
C ILE A 90 3.81 -1.49 -4.28
N LYS A 91 2.97 -1.24 -3.28
CA LYS A 91 3.17 -0.15 -2.33
C LYS A 91 4.43 -0.34 -1.49
N ILE A 92 4.69 -1.53 -0.95
CA ILE A 92 5.93 -1.78 -0.20
C ILE A 92 7.19 -1.68 -1.08
N LEU A 93 7.10 -2.07 -2.35
CA LEU A 93 8.22 -1.99 -3.30
C LEU A 93 8.49 -0.56 -3.78
N GLN A 94 7.47 0.29 -3.84
CA GLN A 94 7.64 1.74 -4.06
C GLN A 94 8.39 2.42 -2.91
N PHE A 95 8.33 1.85 -1.70
CA PHE A 95 9.08 2.34 -0.54
C PHE A 95 10.46 1.69 -0.39
N TYR A 96 10.57 0.42 -0.74
CA TYR A 96 11.82 -0.35 -0.64
C TYR A 96 12.15 -1.04 -1.97
N PRO A 97 12.51 -0.28 -3.04
CA PRO A 97 12.79 -0.86 -4.36
C PRO A 97 13.91 -1.91 -4.36
N GLN A 98 14.85 -1.84 -3.41
CA GLN A 98 15.89 -2.85 -3.22
C GLN A 98 15.33 -4.27 -3.00
N LYS A 99 14.09 -4.38 -2.47
CA LYS A 99 13.40 -5.66 -2.27
C LYS A 99 12.93 -6.29 -3.60
N LEU A 100 12.96 -5.57 -4.72
CA LEU A 100 12.69 -6.14 -6.05
C LEU A 100 13.62 -7.31 -6.39
N SER A 101 14.83 -7.31 -5.84
CA SER A 101 15.77 -8.43 -5.99
C SER A 101 15.19 -9.77 -5.49
N LEU A 102 14.31 -9.74 -4.49
CA LEU A 102 13.63 -10.91 -3.94
C LEU A 102 12.67 -11.55 -4.95
N LEU A 103 12.16 -10.78 -5.92
CA LEU A 103 11.26 -11.28 -6.97
C LEU A 103 12.01 -11.97 -8.12
N LYS A 104 13.30 -11.66 -8.31
CA LYS A 104 14.10 -12.20 -9.43
C LYS A 104 14.48 -13.67 -9.26
N GLY A 105 14.52 -14.17 -8.03
CA GLY A 105 14.99 -15.53 -7.72
C GLY A 105 13.99 -16.66 -7.93
N VAL A 106 12.79 -16.40 -8.47
CA VAL A 106 11.68 -17.38 -8.50
C VAL A 106 11.15 -17.66 -9.91
N SER A 107 11.63 -16.97 -10.95
CA SER A 107 11.35 -17.33 -12.34
C SER A 107 12.39 -18.35 -12.84
N THR A 108 11.98 -19.61 -12.97
CA THR A 108 12.76 -20.72 -13.55
C THR A 108 13.04 -20.61 -15.06
N ASP A 109 12.73 -19.48 -15.70
CA ASP A 109 13.09 -19.23 -17.10
C ASP A 109 14.10 -18.08 -17.19
N GLU A 110 15.37 -18.43 -17.35
CA GLU A 110 16.50 -17.53 -17.65
C GLU A 110 16.37 -16.80 -19.01
N LYS A 111 15.21 -16.81 -19.65
CA LYS A 111 14.92 -15.93 -20.78
C LYS A 111 14.34 -14.63 -20.25
N THR A 112 15.22 -13.80 -19.71
CA THR A 112 14.93 -12.39 -19.48
C THR A 112 14.65 -11.73 -20.83
N THR A 113 13.38 -11.70 -21.22
CA THR A 113 12.91 -10.66 -22.14
C THR A 113 13.18 -9.34 -21.45
N GLY A 114 14.12 -8.56 -22.00
CA GLY A 114 14.41 -7.23 -21.50
C GLY A 114 13.12 -6.45 -21.34
N LEU A 115 12.97 -5.78 -20.20
CA LEU A 115 11.91 -4.78 -20.03
C LEU A 115 12.05 -3.76 -21.16
N ALA A 116 11.13 -3.78 -22.12
CA ALA A 116 11.07 -2.78 -23.17
C ALA A 116 10.56 -1.48 -22.53
N VAL A 117 11.48 -0.60 -22.12
CA VAL A 117 11.17 0.73 -21.61
C VAL A 117 11.12 1.69 -22.80
N GLY A 118 9.95 2.25 -23.08
CA GLY A 118 9.73 3.27 -24.10
C GLY A 118 10.41 4.59 -23.75
N GLN A 119 10.77 5.37 -24.78
CA GLN A 119 11.54 6.61 -24.64
C GLN A 119 10.78 7.70 -23.84
N GLU A 120 9.45 7.75 -23.94
CA GLU A 120 8.59 8.62 -23.09
C GLU A 120 8.64 8.21 -21.61
N GLN A 121 8.77 6.91 -21.31
CA GLN A 121 8.76 6.38 -19.95
C GLN A 121 10.04 6.75 -19.18
N LEU A 122 11.16 6.87 -19.89
CA LEU A 122 12.43 7.40 -19.37
C LEU A 122 12.34 8.90 -19.05
N LEU A 123 11.61 9.68 -19.85
CA LEU A 123 11.51 11.13 -19.70
C LEU A 123 10.61 11.55 -18.53
N ASN A 124 9.61 10.72 -18.17
CA ASN A 124 8.68 11.00 -17.06
C ASN A 124 9.14 10.48 -15.69
N GLY A 125 10.29 9.81 -15.58
CA GLY A 125 10.79 9.29 -14.31
C GLY A 125 9.98 8.11 -13.72
N GLU A 126 8.99 7.59 -14.44
CA GLU A 126 8.08 6.52 -13.99
C GLU A 126 8.61 5.10 -14.20
N VAL A 127 9.81 4.95 -14.80
CA VAL A 127 10.39 3.66 -15.19
C VAL A 127 10.35 2.63 -14.06
N ILE A 128 10.66 3.06 -12.84
CA ILE A 128 10.74 2.16 -11.69
C ILE A 128 9.37 1.73 -11.16
N ASN A 129 8.34 2.58 -11.20
CA ASN A 129 6.97 2.18 -10.85
C ASN A 129 6.46 1.15 -11.84
N GLN A 130 6.73 1.34 -13.13
CA GLN A 130 6.38 0.38 -14.16
C GLN A 130 7.15 -0.93 -14.02
N ILE A 131 8.44 -0.89 -13.66
CA ILE A 131 9.22 -2.08 -13.33
C ILE A 131 8.61 -2.82 -12.13
N ILE A 132 8.21 -2.10 -11.09
CA ILE A 132 7.55 -2.67 -9.90
C ILE A 132 6.25 -3.36 -10.32
N GLU A 133 5.35 -2.66 -11.01
CA GLU A 133 4.07 -3.20 -11.46
C GLU A 133 4.25 -4.43 -12.36
N ALA A 134 5.13 -4.34 -13.37
CA ALA A 134 5.42 -5.45 -14.27
C ALA A 134 5.99 -6.67 -13.51
N SER A 135 6.83 -6.43 -12.50
CA SER A 135 7.41 -7.49 -11.68
C SER A 135 6.38 -8.14 -10.77
N VAL A 136 5.52 -7.36 -10.11
CA VAL A 136 4.44 -7.87 -9.26
C VAL A 136 3.42 -8.65 -10.10
N ASN A 137 3.00 -8.10 -11.23
CA ASN A 137 2.07 -8.77 -12.15
C ASN A 137 2.62 -10.13 -12.62
N ARG A 138 3.91 -10.19 -12.97
CA ARG A 138 4.56 -11.47 -13.35
C ARG A 138 4.45 -12.52 -12.24
N VAL A 139 4.63 -12.12 -10.98
CA VAL A 139 4.49 -13.02 -9.83
C VAL A 139 3.03 -13.39 -9.58
N ALA A 140 2.10 -12.45 -9.75
CA ALA A 140 0.66 -12.66 -9.61
C ALA A 140 0.08 -13.69 -10.60
N TYR A 141 0.64 -13.76 -11.80
CA TYR A 141 0.30 -14.81 -12.79
C TYR A 141 0.76 -16.22 -12.39
N GLY A 142 1.66 -16.32 -11.41
CA GLY A 142 2.11 -17.60 -10.86
C GLY A 142 1.09 -18.29 -9.96
N SER A 143 1.55 -19.32 -9.23
CA SER A 143 0.74 -19.98 -8.20
C SER A 143 0.50 -19.07 -6.99
N LEU A 144 -0.68 -19.16 -6.38
CA LEU A 144 -1.01 -18.42 -5.15
C LEU A 144 -0.02 -18.68 -4.01
N ASP A 145 0.41 -19.94 -3.83
CA ASP A 145 1.43 -20.32 -2.85
C ASP A 145 2.73 -19.53 -3.01
N ASN A 146 3.32 -19.55 -4.21
CA ASN A 146 4.52 -18.76 -4.51
C ASN A 146 4.30 -17.26 -4.26
N PHE A 147 3.14 -16.72 -4.62
CA PHE A 147 2.82 -15.32 -4.37
C PHE A 147 2.83 -15.01 -2.88
N LEU A 148 2.13 -15.80 -2.05
CA LEU A 148 2.03 -15.58 -0.60
C LEU A 148 3.39 -15.77 0.10
N LYS A 149 4.20 -16.73 -0.34
CA LYS A 149 5.58 -16.91 0.13
C LYS A 149 6.46 -15.70 -0.20
N LEU A 150 6.34 -15.15 -1.40
CA LEU A 150 7.06 -13.93 -1.79
C LEU A 150 6.55 -12.71 -1.04
N PHE A 151 5.24 -12.59 -0.87
CA PHE A 151 4.62 -11.55 -0.06
C PHE A 151 5.19 -11.52 1.35
N ALA A 152 5.19 -12.66 2.05
CA ALA A 152 5.73 -12.76 3.41
C ALA A 152 7.21 -12.37 3.48
N LYS A 153 8.03 -12.80 2.50
CA LYS A 153 9.44 -12.41 2.39
C LYS A 153 9.62 -10.91 2.16
N VAL A 154 8.87 -10.31 1.23
CA VAL A 154 8.95 -8.88 0.92
C VAL A 154 8.49 -8.03 2.10
N PHE A 155 7.43 -8.44 2.79
CA PHE A 155 6.97 -7.77 4.01
C PHE A 155 7.78 -8.11 5.27
N ALA A 156 8.66 -9.12 5.20
CA ALA A 156 9.41 -9.66 6.34
C ALA A 156 8.49 -10.07 7.51
N ILE A 157 7.42 -10.78 7.18
CA ILE A 157 6.42 -11.40 8.08
C ILE A 157 6.64 -12.93 8.04
N ASP A 158 6.47 -13.62 9.17
CA ASP A 158 6.53 -15.09 9.19
C ASP A 158 5.24 -15.68 8.61
N LEU A 159 5.36 -16.73 7.78
CA LEU A 159 4.21 -17.43 7.21
C LEU A 159 3.34 -18.08 8.28
N LYS A 160 3.93 -18.48 9.41
CA LYS A 160 3.22 -19.08 10.54
C LYS A 160 2.24 -18.12 11.19
N ASP A 161 2.60 -16.83 11.23
CA ASP A 161 1.76 -15.78 11.82
C ASP A 161 0.53 -15.46 10.96
N LEU A 162 0.47 -16.01 9.74
CA LEU A 162 -0.65 -15.92 8.81
C LEU A 162 -1.46 -17.22 8.73
N GLU A 163 -1.11 -18.23 9.53
CA GLU A 163 -1.74 -19.58 9.53
C GLU A 163 -1.83 -20.20 8.13
N LEU A 164 -0.87 -19.86 7.25
CA LEU A 164 -0.94 -20.23 5.83
C LEU A 164 -0.84 -21.74 5.62
N GLU A 165 -0.09 -22.46 6.45
CA GLU A 165 0.03 -23.91 6.34
C GLU A 165 -1.32 -24.62 6.51
N GLN A 166 -2.24 -24.04 7.31
CA GLN A 166 -3.55 -24.61 7.58
C GLN A 166 -4.57 -24.27 6.48
N ILE A 167 -4.50 -23.06 5.90
CA ILE A 167 -5.55 -22.54 5.02
C ILE A 167 -5.18 -22.52 3.53
N LEU A 168 -3.92 -22.76 3.17
CA LEU A 168 -3.43 -22.60 1.79
C LEU A 168 -4.15 -23.50 0.79
N ASP A 169 -4.39 -24.76 1.15
CA ASP A 169 -5.06 -25.71 0.24
C ASP A 169 -6.52 -25.29 -0.03
N GLU A 170 -7.21 -24.75 0.98
CA GLU A 170 -8.56 -24.19 0.84
C GLU A 170 -8.55 -22.92 -0.05
N LEU A 171 -7.59 -22.02 0.14
CA LEU A 171 -7.42 -20.84 -0.70
C LEU A 171 -7.17 -21.20 -2.17
N ILE A 172 -6.35 -22.22 -2.43
CA ILE A 172 -6.09 -22.73 -3.77
C ILE A 172 -7.38 -23.30 -4.36
N GLU A 173 -8.15 -24.07 -3.59
CA GLU A 173 -9.44 -24.61 -4.04
C GLU A 173 -10.44 -23.51 -4.41
N ILE A 174 -10.56 -22.48 -3.57
CA ILE A 174 -11.41 -21.32 -3.81
C ILE A 174 -11.00 -20.60 -5.10
N LYS A 175 -9.70 -20.34 -5.29
CA LYS A 175 -9.17 -19.69 -6.49
C LYS A 175 -9.45 -20.51 -7.75
N GLU A 176 -9.22 -21.82 -7.71
CA GLU A 176 -9.43 -22.68 -8.89
C GLU A 176 -10.93 -22.90 -9.17
N THR A 177 -11.79 -22.91 -8.15
CA THR A 177 -13.25 -22.85 -8.34
C THR A 177 -13.65 -21.57 -9.10
N ARG A 178 -13.08 -20.42 -8.75
CA ARG A 178 -13.32 -19.16 -9.50
C ARG A 178 -12.84 -19.28 -10.94
N ASN A 179 -11.68 -19.89 -11.17
CA ASN A 179 -11.20 -20.13 -12.54
C ASN A 179 -12.15 -21.03 -13.34
N LEU A 180 -12.67 -22.10 -12.74
CA LEU A 180 -13.69 -22.95 -13.38
C LEU A 180 -14.98 -22.18 -13.67
N LEU A 181 -15.42 -21.31 -12.75
CA LEU A 181 -16.60 -20.47 -12.96
C LEU A 181 -16.44 -19.56 -14.17
N LEU A 182 -15.30 -18.88 -14.29
CA LEU A 182 -15.04 -17.92 -15.37
C LEU A 182 -14.72 -18.57 -16.71
N HIS A 183 -14.03 -19.72 -16.72
CA HIS A 183 -13.46 -20.29 -17.94
C HIS A 183 -14.08 -21.62 -18.37
N ASN A 184 -14.79 -22.32 -17.48
CA ASN A 184 -15.31 -23.66 -17.77
C ASN A 184 -16.70 -23.93 -17.22
N ASN A 185 -17.49 -22.88 -16.93
CA ASN A 185 -18.86 -22.98 -16.40
C ASN A 185 -19.01 -23.97 -15.22
N LEU A 186 -18.05 -23.92 -14.29
CA LEU A 186 -17.94 -24.81 -13.11
C LEU A 186 -17.74 -26.29 -13.42
N VAL A 187 -17.38 -26.66 -14.65
CA VAL A 187 -17.08 -28.03 -15.04
C VAL A 187 -15.65 -28.38 -14.62
N VAL A 188 -15.50 -29.44 -13.83
CA VAL A 188 -14.21 -29.93 -13.34
C VAL A 188 -13.34 -30.40 -14.51
N ASN A 189 -12.09 -29.96 -14.53
CA ASN A 189 -11.07 -30.38 -15.50
C ASN A 189 -9.81 -30.88 -14.79
N GLU A 190 -8.89 -31.46 -15.56
CA GLU A 190 -7.62 -31.98 -15.04
C GLU A 190 -6.78 -30.91 -14.33
N LEU A 191 -6.86 -29.64 -14.78
CA LEU A 191 -6.11 -28.54 -14.18
C LEU A 191 -6.58 -28.25 -12.76
N TYR A 192 -7.90 -28.22 -12.53
CA TYR A 192 -8.47 -28.10 -11.19
C TYR A 192 -8.02 -29.27 -10.32
N ILE A 193 -8.22 -30.52 -10.76
CA ILE A 193 -7.90 -31.73 -9.99
C ILE A 193 -6.42 -31.76 -9.58
N LYS A 194 -5.53 -31.33 -10.48
CA LYS A 194 -4.08 -31.29 -10.24
C LYS A 194 -3.70 -30.22 -9.21
N LYS A 195 -4.35 -29.06 -9.25
CA LYS A 195 -4.01 -27.92 -8.38
C LYS A 195 -4.67 -28.00 -6.99
N THR A 196 -5.87 -28.56 -6.88
CA THR A 196 -6.65 -28.58 -5.62
C THR A 196 -6.42 -29.82 -4.76
N ALA A 197 -5.25 -30.46 -4.91
CA ALA A 197 -4.75 -31.65 -4.22
C ALA A 197 -5.70 -32.30 -3.16
N GLY A 198 -5.45 -32.11 -1.86
CA GLY A 198 -6.16 -32.82 -0.79
C GLY A 198 -7.60 -32.36 -0.50
N ILE A 199 -8.01 -31.19 -1.01
CA ILE A 199 -9.25 -30.50 -0.59
C ILE A 199 -10.25 -30.33 -1.76
N LYS A 200 -10.03 -31.02 -2.89
CA LYS A 200 -10.91 -30.91 -4.06
C LYS A 200 -12.35 -31.37 -3.78
N ARG A 201 -13.33 -30.64 -4.34
CA ARG A 201 -14.77 -30.96 -4.22
C ARG A 201 -15.23 -32.08 -5.14
N SER A 202 -14.42 -32.42 -6.15
CA SER A 202 -14.65 -33.55 -7.06
C SER A 202 -13.34 -34.06 -7.66
N THR A 203 -13.22 -35.37 -7.80
CA THR A 203 -12.17 -36.07 -8.54
C THR A 203 -12.60 -36.44 -9.97
N GLU A 204 -13.86 -36.22 -10.33
CA GLU A 204 -14.45 -36.67 -11.59
C GLU A 204 -14.39 -35.54 -12.63
N PRO A 205 -13.59 -35.68 -13.72
CA PRO A 205 -13.61 -34.73 -14.83
C PRO A 205 -15.01 -34.66 -15.47
N GLY A 206 -15.42 -33.47 -15.89
CA GLY A 206 -16.74 -33.24 -16.49
C GLY A 206 -17.88 -33.03 -15.47
N ARG A 207 -17.66 -33.33 -14.18
CA ARG A 207 -18.64 -33.03 -13.14
C ARG A 207 -18.78 -31.52 -12.95
N LYS A 208 -20.01 -31.04 -12.82
CA LYS A 208 -20.30 -29.63 -12.53
C LYS A 208 -20.31 -29.38 -11.02
N LEU A 209 -19.55 -28.40 -10.56
CA LEU A 209 -19.57 -27.94 -9.17
C LEU A 209 -20.73 -26.96 -8.94
N SER A 210 -21.24 -26.91 -7.71
CA SER A 210 -22.14 -25.84 -7.25
C SER A 210 -21.35 -24.71 -6.59
N VAL A 211 -21.84 -23.48 -6.68
CA VAL A 211 -21.38 -22.33 -5.89
C VAL A 211 -22.61 -21.74 -5.25
N ASP A 212 -23.02 -22.36 -4.15
CA ASP A 212 -24.16 -21.93 -3.34
C ASP A 212 -23.74 -20.89 -2.29
N LYS A 213 -24.72 -20.29 -1.62
CA LYS A 213 -24.50 -19.27 -0.60
C LYS A 213 -23.59 -19.75 0.53
N ASP A 214 -23.76 -20.98 1.00
CA ASP A 214 -22.96 -21.55 2.09
C ASP A 214 -21.49 -21.69 1.69
N TYR A 215 -21.21 -22.15 0.47
CA TYR A 215 -19.86 -22.20 -0.07
C TYR A 215 -19.25 -20.81 -0.20
N VAL A 216 -20.00 -19.84 -0.71
CA VAL A 216 -19.52 -18.46 -0.84
C VAL A 216 -19.22 -17.86 0.54
N LEU A 217 -20.14 -17.94 1.50
CA LEU A 217 -19.93 -17.40 2.84
C LEU A 217 -18.73 -18.03 3.54
N ARG A 218 -18.55 -19.35 3.46
CA ARG A 218 -17.35 -20.01 4.02
C ARG A 218 -16.07 -19.53 3.36
N SER A 219 -16.06 -19.40 2.03
CA SER A 219 -14.91 -18.89 1.27
C SER A 219 -14.56 -17.45 1.66
N LEU A 220 -15.57 -16.59 1.82
CA LEU A 220 -15.38 -15.20 2.20
C LEU A 220 -14.89 -15.05 3.63
N ASN A 221 -15.41 -15.84 4.58
CA ASN A 221 -14.94 -15.84 5.97
C ASN A 221 -13.46 -16.19 6.03
N LEU A 222 -13.04 -17.28 5.38
CA LEU A 222 -11.64 -17.71 5.36
C LEU A 222 -10.72 -16.62 4.79
N ILE A 223 -11.11 -16.00 3.67
CA ILE A 223 -10.32 -14.92 3.08
C ILE A 223 -10.33 -13.67 3.97
N ALA A 224 -11.45 -13.32 4.59
CA ALA A 224 -11.55 -12.18 5.49
C ALA A 224 -10.65 -12.34 6.73
N ASP A 225 -10.58 -13.56 7.29
CA ASP A 225 -9.70 -13.90 8.40
C ASP A 225 -8.22 -13.78 8.03
N LEU A 226 -7.85 -14.22 6.81
CA LEU A 226 -6.50 -14.00 6.28
C LEU A 226 -6.20 -12.51 6.08
N ILE A 227 -7.12 -11.74 5.49
CA ILE A 227 -6.95 -10.29 5.31
C ILE A 227 -6.74 -9.61 6.67
N TYR A 228 -7.54 -9.98 7.68
CA TYR A 228 -7.39 -9.46 9.03
C TYR A 228 -6.02 -9.80 9.63
N SER A 229 -5.57 -11.05 9.46
CA SER A 229 -4.24 -11.49 9.91
C SER A 229 -3.13 -10.70 9.23
N ILE A 230 -3.23 -10.43 7.92
CA ILE A 230 -2.31 -9.55 7.19
C ILE A 230 -2.29 -8.15 7.80
N ILE A 231 -3.45 -7.56 8.10
CA ILE A 231 -3.54 -6.23 8.73
C ILE A 231 -2.80 -6.21 10.07
N VAL A 232 -3.05 -7.21 10.93
CA VAL A 232 -2.39 -7.33 12.24
C VAL A 232 -0.87 -7.42 12.08
N GLN A 233 -0.38 -8.27 11.18
CA GLN A 233 1.05 -8.45 10.96
C GLN A 233 1.73 -7.21 10.36
N VAL A 234 1.06 -6.53 9.42
CA VAL A 234 1.54 -5.26 8.86
C VAL A 234 1.61 -4.19 9.96
N ARG A 235 0.60 -4.06 10.81
CA ARG A 235 0.60 -3.14 11.96
C ARG A 235 1.70 -3.46 12.96
N GLN A 236 1.89 -4.72 13.30
CA GLN A 236 2.95 -5.12 14.23
C GLN A 236 4.34 -4.79 13.67
N LYS A 237 4.57 -5.03 12.38
CA LYS A 237 5.86 -4.82 11.73
C LYS A 237 6.15 -3.34 11.45
N TYR A 238 5.14 -2.60 10.99
CA TYR A 238 5.29 -1.25 10.44
C TYR A 238 4.58 -0.17 11.26
N GLY A 239 3.99 -0.49 12.41
CA GLY A 239 3.22 0.46 13.22
C GLY A 239 4.01 1.64 13.79
N HIS A 240 5.35 1.57 13.77
CA HIS A 240 6.23 2.68 14.15
C HIS A 240 6.44 3.70 13.01
N PHE A 241 6.01 3.40 11.79
CA PHE A 241 6.01 4.33 10.67
C PHE A 241 4.75 5.22 10.73
N THR A 242 4.67 6.08 11.74
CA THR A 242 3.58 7.05 11.87
C THR A 242 4.01 8.40 11.27
N VAL A 243 3.09 9.35 11.22
CA VAL A 243 3.31 10.70 10.66
C VAL A 243 4.36 11.45 11.45
N LEU A 244 4.27 11.50 12.77
CA LEU A 244 5.17 12.30 13.59
C LEU A 244 6.64 11.88 13.44
N PRO A 245 7.03 10.59 13.55
CA PRO A 245 8.38 10.14 13.24
C PRO A 245 8.82 10.48 11.81
N LEU A 246 7.91 10.43 10.84
CA LEU A 246 8.21 10.81 9.47
C LEU A 246 8.51 12.31 9.36
N LEU A 247 7.64 13.16 9.92
CA LEU A 247 7.80 14.61 9.92
C LEU A 247 9.07 15.03 10.68
N LYS A 248 9.39 14.39 11.80
CA LYS A 248 10.66 14.60 12.54
C LYS A 248 11.87 14.32 11.65
N LYS A 249 11.87 13.21 10.89
CA LYS A 249 12.96 12.87 9.96
C LYS A 249 13.05 13.88 8.80
N LEU A 250 11.91 14.30 8.26
CA LEU A 250 11.85 15.32 7.22
C LEU A 250 12.37 16.67 7.70
N PHE A 251 11.94 17.10 8.88
CA PHE A 251 12.37 18.34 9.49
C PHE A 251 13.89 18.32 9.76
N ALA A 252 14.42 17.23 10.32
CA ALA A 252 15.87 17.06 10.51
C ALA A 252 16.66 17.05 9.19
N TYR A 253 16.06 16.58 8.09
CA TYR A 253 16.66 16.70 6.76
C TYR A 253 16.72 18.16 6.29
N ASN A 254 15.71 18.98 6.61
CA ASN A 254 15.70 20.40 6.27
C ASN A 254 16.70 21.21 7.11
N PHE A 255 16.75 20.96 8.42
CA PHE A 255 17.55 21.70 9.37
C PHE A 255 18.74 20.87 9.86
N THR A 256 19.93 21.19 9.38
CA THR A 256 21.18 20.58 9.89
C THR A 256 21.72 21.27 11.13
N SER A 257 21.15 22.43 11.48
CA SER A 257 21.53 23.20 12.67
C SER A 257 21.00 22.52 13.93
N PRO A 258 21.84 22.30 14.96
CA PRO A 258 21.39 21.70 16.23
C PRO A 258 20.47 22.63 17.04
N ILE A 259 20.35 23.90 16.63
CA ILE A 259 19.56 24.92 17.30
C ILE A 259 18.06 24.76 17.00
N ILE A 260 17.71 24.21 15.83
CA ILE A 260 16.31 24.13 15.38
C ILE A 260 15.84 22.70 15.58
N LYS A 261 15.13 22.46 16.69
CA LYS A 261 14.51 21.15 16.99
C LYS A 261 13.02 21.17 16.66
N PHE A 262 12.50 20.03 16.19
CA PHE A 262 11.10 19.92 15.79
C PHE A 262 10.16 20.11 16.99
N GLU A 263 10.54 19.56 18.14
CA GLU A 263 9.82 19.66 19.41
C GLU A 263 9.79 21.08 19.97
N GLU A 264 10.75 21.92 19.60
CA GLU A 264 10.81 23.32 20.02
C GLU A 264 10.07 24.24 19.05
N PHE A 265 9.75 23.75 17.84
CA PHE A 265 9.05 24.48 16.78
C PHE A 265 7.54 24.39 16.89
N CYS A 266 6.97 23.25 17.30
CA CYS A 266 5.53 23.00 17.29
C CYS A 266 5.06 22.16 18.49
N VAL A 267 3.75 22.12 18.73
CA VAL A 267 3.14 21.25 19.73
C VAL A 267 2.89 19.88 19.12
N LEU A 268 3.33 18.82 19.81
CA LEU A 268 3.15 17.44 19.37
C LEU A 268 2.09 16.73 20.20
N ASN A 269 1.17 16.05 19.55
CA ASN A 269 0.25 15.11 20.17
C ASN A 269 0.57 13.69 19.67
N GLU A 270 1.42 13.00 20.41
CA GLU A 270 1.87 11.65 20.06
C GLU A 270 0.74 10.62 20.07
N GLY A 271 -0.27 10.80 20.93
CA GLY A 271 -1.42 9.88 21.03
C GLY A 271 -2.30 9.88 19.77
N ASN A 272 -2.39 11.03 19.10
CA ASN A 272 -3.18 11.19 17.88
C ASN A 272 -2.31 11.30 16.61
N ASP A 273 -0.98 11.21 16.74
CA ASP A 273 -0.02 11.33 15.64
C ASP A 273 -0.14 12.67 14.88
N ILE A 274 -0.34 13.76 15.62
CA ILE A 274 -0.59 15.12 15.10
C ILE A 274 0.50 16.10 15.57
N TYR A 275 0.86 17.06 14.71
CA TYR A 275 1.57 18.28 15.09
C TYR A 275 0.67 19.51 14.87
N ASP A 276 0.79 20.51 15.75
CA ASP A 276 -0.02 21.72 15.71
C ASP A 276 0.72 22.95 16.25
N GLY A 277 0.09 24.11 16.11
CA GLY A 277 0.52 25.35 16.71
C GLY A 277 0.30 25.42 18.23
N PRO A 278 0.79 26.49 18.89
CA PRO A 278 1.51 27.61 18.29
C PRO A 278 2.90 27.22 17.77
N PHE A 279 3.32 27.85 16.68
CA PHE A 279 4.65 27.67 16.11
C PHE A 279 5.65 28.64 16.72
N ASN A 280 6.75 28.12 17.24
CA ASN A 280 7.80 28.91 17.85
C ASN A 280 8.96 29.09 16.87
N MET A 281 9.36 30.35 16.73
CA MET A 281 10.41 30.79 15.83
C MET A 281 11.64 31.21 16.65
N PRO A 282 12.60 30.30 16.98
CA PRO A 282 13.90 30.62 17.59
C PRO A 282 14.63 31.85 17.01
N ALA A 283 15.23 32.71 17.84
CA ALA A 283 16.03 33.84 17.34
C ALA A 283 17.38 33.39 16.74
N GLY A 284 18.01 34.25 15.91
CA GLY A 284 19.40 34.06 15.46
C GLY A 284 19.61 33.09 14.29
N ARG A 285 18.61 32.91 13.43
CA ARG A 285 18.63 31.99 12.29
C ARG A 285 19.08 32.65 10.97
N ALA A 286 19.55 31.84 10.04
CA ALA A 286 19.80 32.26 8.67
C ALA A 286 18.49 32.49 7.88
N SER A 287 18.53 33.32 6.84
CA SER A 287 17.35 33.60 6.00
C SER A 287 16.74 32.34 5.37
N SER A 288 17.56 31.35 4.99
CA SER A 288 17.10 30.06 4.48
C SER A 288 16.32 29.26 5.53
N GLU A 289 16.71 29.34 6.81
CA GLU A 289 16.05 28.63 7.89
C GLU A 289 14.70 29.26 8.23
N ASN A 290 14.61 30.59 8.23
CA ASN A 290 13.33 31.30 8.37
C ASN A 290 12.35 30.85 7.27
N PHE A 291 12.81 30.81 6.02
CA PHE A 291 11.99 30.35 4.89
C PHE A 291 11.45 28.93 5.13
N PHE A 292 12.29 27.97 5.55
CA PHE A 292 11.83 26.60 5.76
C PHE A 292 10.85 26.50 6.94
N LEU A 293 11.04 27.26 8.03
CA LEU A 293 10.11 27.24 9.15
C LEU A 293 8.75 27.84 8.79
N GLU A 294 8.74 28.93 8.03
CA GLU A 294 7.52 29.50 7.46
C GLU A 294 6.82 28.51 6.52
N PHE A 295 7.60 27.75 5.74
CA PHE A 295 7.05 26.67 4.93
C PHE A 295 6.34 25.62 5.76
N TRP A 296 7.00 25.10 6.79
CA TRP A 296 6.42 24.10 7.69
C TRP A 296 5.15 24.62 8.38
N GLN A 297 5.13 25.88 8.81
CA GLN A 297 3.94 26.51 9.37
C GLN A 297 2.81 26.64 8.34
N ALA A 298 3.11 27.15 7.15
CA ALA A 298 2.12 27.36 6.08
C ALA A 298 1.46 26.05 5.64
N GLN A 299 2.21 24.94 5.62
CA GLN A 299 1.65 23.62 5.32
C GLN A 299 0.59 23.18 6.34
N ARG A 300 0.78 23.50 7.63
CA ARG A 300 -0.19 23.16 8.69
C ARG A 300 -1.38 24.12 8.74
N ASP A 301 -1.12 25.41 8.60
CA ASP A 301 -2.14 26.45 8.72
C ASP A 301 -2.96 26.62 7.43
N GLY A 302 -2.53 26.00 6.32
CA GLY A 302 -3.05 26.25 4.97
C GLY A 302 -2.82 27.68 4.49
N GLY A 303 -2.01 28.43 5.24
CA GLY A 303 -1.64 29.80 5.00
C GLY A 303 -0.61 29.93 3.89
N ALA A 304 -0.26 31.17 3.62
CA ALA A 304 0.59 31.51 2.51
C ALA A 304 1.93 32.03 3.05
N LEU A 305 3.05 31.72 2.38
CA LEU A 305 4.39 32.12 2.81
C LEU A 305 4.55 33.65 2.83
N ASN A 306 4.83 34.21 4.00
CA ASN A 306 5.06 35.64 4.17
C ASN A 306 6.56 35.95 4.01
N GLY A 307 6.98 36.50 2.87
CA GLY A 307 8.40 36.87 2.66
C GLY A 307 9.25 35.81 1.95
N ALA A 308 8.60 34.86 1.27
CA ALA A 308 9.26 33.87 0.44
C ALA A 308 10.02 34.50 -0.74
N ALA A 309 11.33 34.69 -0.60
CA ALA A 309 12.19 35.05 -1.72
C ALA A 309 13.17 33.90 -2.04
N MET A 310 13.15 33.41 -3.28
CA MET A 310 14.03 32.33 -3.77
C MET A 310 15.52 32.63 -3.56
N VAL A 311 15.89 33.92 -3.49
CA VAL A 311 17.25 34.38 -3.18
C VAL A 311 17.74 33.94 -1.80
N HIS A 312 16.83 33.64 -0.86
CA HIS A 312 17.17 33.19 0.50
C HIS A 312 17.53 31.71 0.57
N LEU A 313 17.32 30.93 -0.49
CA LEU A 313 17.53 29.47 -0.47
C LEU A 313 19.00 29.08 -0.68
N GLY A 314 19.81 29.91 -1.35
CA GLY A 314 21.20 29.59 -1.66
C GLY A 314 21.36 28.18 -2.25
N GLY A 315 22.20 27.33 -1.65
CA GLY A 315 22.37 25.92 -2.04
C GLY A 315 21.25 24.96 -1.63
N SER A 316 20.21 25.44 -0.92
CA SER A 316 19.13 24.62 -0.35
C SER A 316 17.94 24.42 -1.29
N VAL A 317 18.02 24.88 -2.54
CA VAL A 317 16.96 24.70 -3.56
C VAL A 317 16.57 23.22 -3.73
N ARG A 318 17.51 22.30 -3.56
CA ARG A 318 17.22 20.85 -3.62
C ARG A 318 16.34 20.37 -2.47
N LYS A 319 16.57 20.87 -1.24
CA LYS A 319 15.72 20.55 -0.08
C LYS A 319 14.31 21.08 -0.28
N LEU A 320 14.20 22.24 -0.93
CA LEU A 320 12.93 22.84 -1.28
C LEU A 320 12.17 22.02 -2.32
N ALA A 321 12.83 21.65 -3.42
CA ALA A 321 12.24 20.81 -4.47
C ALA A 321 11.76 19.46 -3.91
N PHE A 322 12.52 18.89 -2.99
CA PHE A 322 12.10 17.69 -2.28
C PHE A 322 10.86 17.93 -1.42
N LEU A 323 10.85 18.99 -0.59
CA LEU A 323 9.68 19.32 0.22
C LEU A 323 8.41 19.58 -0.59
N THR A 324 8.51 20.26 -1.73
CA THR A 324 7.37 20.41 -2.64
C THR A 324 6.86 19.10 -3.16
N GLU A 325 7.77 18.19 -3.49
CA GLU A 325 7.38 16.89 -3.99
C GLU A 325 6.69 16.07 -2.88
N VAL A 326 7.15 16.18 -1.63
CA VAL A 326 6.52 15.52 -0.48
C VAL A 326 5.11 16.06 -0.22
N PHE A 327 4.97 17.38 -0.17
CA PHE A 327 3.73 18.06 0.22
C PHE A 327 2.82 18.42 -0.97
N GLY A 328 3.22 18.08 -2.19
CA GLY A 328 2.48 18.31 -3.43
C GLY A 328 2.72 19.70 -4.04
N GLU A 329 2.30 20.77 -3.35
CA GLU A 329 2.35 22.13 -3.91
C GLU A 329 2.78 23.20 -2.88
N PHE A 330 3.50 24.23 -3.36
CA PHE A 330 3.67 25.50 -2.65
C PHE A 330 2.39 26.33 -2.77
N ARG A 331 1.82 26.74 -1.63
CA ARG A 331 0.86 27.84 -1.60
C ARG A 331 1.61 29.16 -1.40
N PHE A 332 2.09 29.75 -2.48
CA PHE A 332 2.57 31.14 -2.45
C PHE A 332 1.37 32.09 -2.44
N PRO A 333 1.30 33.06 -1.51
CA PRO A 333 0.38 34.17 -1.64
C PRO A 333 0.95 35.07 -2.73
N TYR A 334 0.25 35.18 -3.86
CA TYR A 334 0.37 36.29 -4.81
C TYR A 334 1.80 36.69 -5.24
N TRP A 335 2.15 36.38 -6.48
CA TRP A 335 3.21 37.11 -7.19
C TRP A 335 2.67 38.45 -7.69
#